data_AF-A0A3N1JTS5-F1
#
_entry.id   AF-A0A3N1JTS5-F1
#
_cell.length_a   1.000
_cell.length_b   1.000
_cell.length_c   1.000
_cell.angle_alpha   90.00
_cell.angle_beta   90.00
_cell.angle_gamma   90.00
#
_symmetry.space_group_name_H-M   'P 1'
#
loop_
_entity.id
_entity.type
_entity.pdbx_description
1 polymer ?
#
loop_
_entity_poly.entity_id
_entity_poly.type
_entity_poly.pdbx_seq_one_letter_code
_entity_poly.pdbx_strand_id
1 'polypeptide(L)'
;MTTTADLAARLRAMPDDALERLVAARRLPTAVLGETGPQHVTDFFDLAEALRTDDAVDAAVEHLPRGTILALRDGGDAAALAPAIALGLADEDGQVDDAVAARVAAHPDLVALRPSGGPDRPDRAASADDAAALERARTTGAEQAFATMTVLAELLRAIDAGAVRELVKGGIGTPLAKTLGERVGTDPAVVPGRLALLERIGFAEPGAGRWSVTEAGYTWLLAGWPERWASLVSAWSDTLEPAVHEVLTLADDDLRDLVSLGRWAYPAGSRWLDAVLLDVAGTAASLGLAVDGAVTSTGRALLDGDAAPATTDLPGTVERVYLQHDLTVIAPGPLAPVDDAELRTVAVLEAPGLAARYRISEDTLRSAFRAGRSRDDVLALFERISATGVPQPLAYLVDQVASRDGSIVVDLGEGGVGAVVRGTADQLDLIGVDAELRQMAWERSDLTTLVTRYPAHVVHTALEDQRYPAVLATGARPETHHGPPGRRPVAGRTPEQSAHALVERLRLTTQRGDAEPEQEWLGRQIDLAVRGRTPIRVVVRMPDGTERPFSIVPTSVAAGRVRGRDTSVDVERTLPLSLVVAVESDA
;
A
#
# COMPACT_ATOMS: atom_id res chain seq x y z
N MET A 1 -32.99 15.47 -2.20
CA MET A 1 -31.94 16.49 -2.13
C MET A 1 -32.10 17.47 -3.27
N THR A 2 -32.19 18.78 -3.04
CA THR A 2 -32.39 19.72 -4.16
C THR A 2 -31.58 21.02 -4.03
N THR A 3 -30.88 21.27 -2.92
CA THR A 3 -30.07 22.49 -2.78
C THR A 3 -28.80 22.29 -1.93
N THR A 4 -27.83 23.20 -2.08
CA THR A 4 -26.61 23.29 -1.26
C THR A 4 -26.94 23.34 0.24
N ALA A 5 -28.03 24.03 0.61
CA ALA A 5 -28.46 24.15 2.00
C ALA A 5 -28.91 22.81 2.59
N ASP A 6 -29.68 22.03 1.82
CA ASP A 6 -30.17 20.71 2.27
C ASP A 6 -29.00 19.73 2.41
N LEU A 7 -28.03 19.77 1.48
CA LEU A 7 -26.80 18.99 1.59
C LEU A 7 -26.00 19.39 2.85
N ALA A 8 -25.78 20.68 3.09
CA ALA A 8 -25.04 21.17 4.26
C ALA A 8 -25.71 20.73 5.59
N ALA A 9 -27.04 20.81 5.68
CA ALA A 9 -27.79 20.37 6.86
C ALA A 9 -27.60 18.88 7.15
N ARG A 10 -27.64 18.03 6.11
CA ARG A 10 -27.39 16.59 6.26
C ARG A 10 -25.95 16.29 6.65
N LEU A 11 -24.97 16.94 6.03
CA LEU A 11 -23.54 16.77 6.40
C LEU A 11 -23.29 17.17 7.86
N ARG A 12 -23.98 18.21 8.34
CA ARG A 12 -23.92 18.63 9.74
C ARG A 12 -24.53 17.58 10.68
N ALA A 13 -25.62 16.94 10.30
CA ALA A 13 -26.31 15.91 11.11
C ALA A 13 -25.65 14.53 11.03
N MET A 14 -24.82 14.27 10.02
CA MET A 14 -24.15 12.99 9.79
C MET A 14 -23.15 12.67 10.92
N PRO A 15 -23.08 11.41 11.40
CA PRO A 15 -22.03 10.96 12.32
C PRO A 15 -20.62 11.18 11.76
N ASP A 16 -19.64 11.43 12.64
CA ASP A 16 -18.27 11.78 12.24
C ASP A 16 -17.62 10.70 11.37
N ASP A 17 -17.78 9.43 11.73
CA ASP A 17 -17.24 8.29 10.97
C ASP A 17 -17.85 8.19 9.57
N ALA A 18 -19.16 8.46 9.43
CA ALA A 18 -19.84 8.48 8.15
C ALA A 18 -19.41 9.67 7.29
N LEU A 19 -19.21 10.84 7.91
CA LEU A 19 -18.75 12.04 7.22
C LEU A 19 -17.29 11.90 6.75
N GLU A 20 -16.42 11.32 7.58
CA GLU A 20 -15.04 11.00 7.21
C GLU A 20 -14.98 10.06 6.01
N ARG A 21 -15.78 8.97 6.04
CA ARG A 21 -15.89 8.04 4.90
C ARG A 21 -16.37 8.74 3.64
N LEU A 22 -17.39 9.61 3.75
CA LEU A 22 -17.90 10.38 2.60
C LEU A 22 -16.81 11.30 2.03
N VAL A 23 -16.13 12.08 2.87
CA VAL A 23 -15.09 13.01 2.42
C VAL A 23 -13.92 12.26 1.75
N ALA A 24 -13.49 11.15 2.34
CA ALA A 24 -12.45 10.31 1.74
C ALA A 24 -12.89 9.72 0.39
N ALA A 25 -14.12 9.19 0.31
CA ALA A 25 -14.67 8.61 -0.92
C ALA A 25 -14.92 9.65 -2.03
N ARG A 26 -15.18 10.91 -1.67
CA ARG A 26 -15.41 12.00 -2.64
C ARG A 26 -14.15 12.57 -3.28
N ARG A 27 -12.96 12.11 -2.86
CA ARG A 27 -11.65 12.40 -3.48
C ARG A 27 -11.45 13.88 -3.84
N LEU A 28 -11.90 14.78 -2.96
CA LEU A 28 -11.80 16.23 -3.17
C LEU A 28 -10.33 16.68 -3.31
N PRO A 29 -10.03 17.73 -4.09
CA PRO A 29 -8.67 18.23 -4.23
C PRO A 29 -8.04 18.57 -2.89
N THR A 30 -6.74 18.31 -2.72
CA THR A 30 -6.01 18.58 -1.47
C THR A 30 -6.08 20.05 -1.04
N ALA A 31 -6.20 20.98 -1.99
CA ALA A 31 -6.41 22.41 -1.70
C ALA A 31 -7.71 22.70 -0.93
N VAL A 32 -8.75 21.89 -1.15
CA VAL A 32 -10.06 21.99 -0.48
C VAL A 32 -9.99 21.47 0.96
N LEU A 33 -9.25 20.38 1.17
CA LEU A 33 -9.07 19.75 2.49
C LEU A 33 -8.02 20.47 3.36
N GLY A 34 -7.20 21.33 2.75
CA GLY A 34 -6.14 22.08 3.41
C GLY A 34 -6.61 22.96 4.57
N GLU A 35 -5.65 23.38 5.39
CA GLU A 35 -5.91 24.26 6.56
C GLU A 35 -5.96 25.74 6.20
N THR A 36 -5.36 26.12 5.06
CA THR A 36 -5.27 27.51 4.58
C THR A 36 -5.34 27.57 3.07
N GLY A 37 -5.99 28.58 2.51
CA GLY A 37 -5.99 28.85 1.08
C GLY A 37 -7.30 29.50 0.62
N PRO A 38 -7.40 29.97 -0.63
CA PRO A 38 -8.62 30.57 -1.13
C PRO A 38 -9.76 29.55 -1.34
N GLN A 39 -9.44 28.26 -1.43
CA GLN A 39 -10.39 27.17 -1.73
C GLN A 39 -10.64 26.23 -0.55
N HIS A 40 -10.05 26.48 0.62
CA HIS A 40 -10.21 25.62 1.79
C HIS A 40 -11.64 25.69 2.35
N VAL A 41 -12.12 24.56 2.85
CA VAL A 41 -13.42 24.44 3.51
C VAL A 41 -13.34 24.96 4.95
N THR A 42 -14.21 25.90 5.30
CA THR A 42 -14.29 26.49 6.65
C THR A 42 -15.55 26.08 7.42
N ASP A 43 -16.66 25.87 6.73
CA ASP A 43 -17.95 25.44 7.29
C ASP A 43 -18.63 24.34 6.44
N PHE A 44 -19.77 23.82 6.89
CA PHE A 44 -20.51 22.77 6.17
C PHE A 44 -21.12 23.25 4.84
N PHE A 45 -21.34 24.55 4.66
CA PHE A 45 -21.82 25.09 3.40
C PHE A 45 -20.71 25.11 2.36
N ASP A 46 -19.50 25.51 2.74
CA ASP A 46 -18.31 25.43 1.86
C ASP A 46 -18.06 23.98 1.42
N LEU A 47 -18.22 23.01 2.32
CA LEU A 47 -18.10 21.59 1.99
C LEU A 47 -19.19 21.15 1.00
N ALA A 48 -20.45 21.55 1.23
CA ALA A 48 -21.55 21.25 0.34
C ALA A 48 -21.37 21.87 -1.06
N GLU A 49 -20.89 23.11 -1.14
CA GLU A 49 -20.54 23.76 -2.42
C GLU A 49 -19.41 23.03 -3.12
N ALA A 50 -18.34 22.66 -2.41
CA ALA A 50 -17.22 21.91 -2.98
C ALA A 50 -17.66 20.55 -3.56
N LEU A 51 -18.53 19.83 -2.85
CA LEU A 51 -19.10 18.55 -3.30
C LEU A 51 -20.05 18.67 -4.49
N ARG A 52 -20.62 19.86 -4.74
CA ARG A 52 -21.56 20.14 -5.84
C ARG A 52 -20.89 20.73 -7.09
N THR A 53 -19.57 20.95 -7.07
CA THR A 53 -18.84 21.37 -8.27
C THR A 53 -18.90 20.30 -9.36
N ASP A 54 -18.97 20.70 -10.62
CA ASP A 54 -19.00 19.78 -11.78
C ASP A 54 -17.88 18.73 -11.69
N ASP A 55 -16.64 19.15 -11.40
CA ASP A 55 -15.49 18.26 -11.28
C ASP A 55 -15.65 17.26 -10.13
N ALA A 56 -16.19 17.68 -8.97
CA ALA A 56 -16.41 16.79 -7.84
C ALA A 56 -17.56 15.81 -8.10
N VAL A 57 -18.59 16.22 -8.83
CA VAL A 57 -19.70 15.34 -9.23
C VAL A 57 -19.21 14.34 -10.26
N ASP A 58 -18.47 14.77 -11.28
CA ASP A 58 -17.88 13.89 -12.28
C ASP A 58 -16.99 12.84 -11.62
N ALA A 59 -16.06 13.26 -10.76
CA ALA A 59 -15.16 12.34 -10.06
C ALA A 59 -15.91 11.29 -9.21
N ALA A 60 -17.04 11.66 -8.60
CA ALA A 60 -17.88 10.72 -7.86
C ALA A 60 -18.64 9.76 -8.79
N VAL A 61 -19.21 10.26 -9.89
CA VAL A 61 -19.93 9.46 -10.89
C VAL A 61 -19.00 8.48 -11.60
N GLU A 62 -17.71 8.83 -11.81
CA GLU A 62 -16.68 7.95 -12.37
C GLU A 62 -16.49 6.64 -11.59
N HIS A 63 -16.89 6.59 -10.31
CA HIS A 63 -16.78 5.41 -9.45
C HIS A 63 -18.12 4.70 -9.21
N LEU A 64 -19.20 5.12 -9.89
CA LEU A 64 -20.50 4.48 -9.73
C LEU A 64 -20.69 3.32 -10.70
N PRO A 65 -21.26 2.20 -10.23
CA PRO A 65 -21.63 1.11 -11.11
C PRO A 65 -22.79 1.52 -12.02
N ARG A 66 -22.88 0.85 -13.17
CA ARG A 66 -23.87 1.09 -14.22
C ARG A 66 -25.30 1.16 -13.68
N GLY A 67 -25.66 0.24 -12.79
CA GLY A 67 -26.99 0.17 -12.19
C GLY A 67 -27.34 1.43 -11.40
N THR A 68 -26.38 1.97 -10.65
CA THR A 68 -26.57 3.20 -9.87
C THR A 68 -26.64 4.44 -10.76
N ILE A 69 -25.85 4.51 -11.85
CA ILE A 69 -25.97 5.60 -12.83
C ILE A 69 -27.36 5.60 -13.48
N LEU A 70 -27.88 4.43 -13.84
CA LEU A 70 -29.25 4.30 -14.36
C LEU A 70 -30.30 4.75 -13.34
N ALA A 71 -30.14 4.38 -12.06
CA ALA A 71 -31.01 4.81 -10.98
C ALA A 71 -30.95 6.33 -10.74
N LEU A 72 -29.78 6.96 -10.85
CA LEU A 72 -29.63 8.41 -10.77
C LEU A 72 -30.34 9.15 -11.91
N ARG A 73 -30.36 8.55 -13.11
CA ARG A 73 -30.98 9.15 -14.30
C ARG A 73 -32.49 8.94 -14.37
N ASP A 74 -32.94 7.71 -14.13
CA ASP A 74 -34.31 7.27 -14.38
C ASP A 74 -35.16 7.24 -13.11
N GLY A 75 -34.54 7.45 -11.94
CA GLY A 75 -35.10 7.17 -10.63
C GLY A 75 -34.92 5.69 -10.25
N GLY A 76 -34.68 5.43 -8.96
CA GLY A 76 -34.50 4.08 -8.43
C GLY A 76 -34.87 4.00 -6.96
N ASP A 77 -34.93 2.78 -6.45
CA ASP A 77 -35.10 2.57 -5.02
C ASP A 77 -33.79 2.84 -4.25
N ALA A 78 -33.89 2.90 -2.92
CA ALA A 78 -32.73 3.16 -2.06
C ALA A 78 -31.62 2.10 -2.21
N ALA A 79 -31.96 0.88 -2.62
CA ALA A 79 -30.98 -0.19 -2.85
C ALA A 79 -30.14 0.08 -4.10
N ALA A 80 -30.76 0.46 -5.22
CA ALA A 80 -30.07 0.80 -6.46
C ALA A 80 -29.24 2.11 -6.32
N LEU A 81 -29.71 3.03 -5.48
CA LEU A 81 -29.03 4.29 -5.17
C LEU A 81 -28.00 4.19 -4.04
N ALA A 82 -27.86 3.05 -3.35
CA ALA A 82 -27.00 2.94 -2.17
C ALA A 82 -25.56 3.45 -2.38
N PRO A 83 -24.85 3.14 -3.49
CA PRO A 83 -23.52 3.71 -3.75
C PRO A 83 -23.54 5.23 -3.95
N ALA A 84 -24.58 5.78 -4.57
CA ALA A 84 -24.75 7.23 -4.74
C ALA A 84 -25.10 7.92 -3.42
N ILE A 85 -25.89 7.29 -2.56
CA ILE A 85 -26.22 7.78 -1.21
C ILE A 85 -24.95 7.85 -0.36
N ALA A 86 -24.09 6.82 -0.42
CA ALA A 86 -22.80 6.81 0.29
C ALA A 86 -21.87 7.96 -0.14
N LEU A 87 -21.98 8.41 -1.39
CA LEU A 87 -21.25 9.57 -1.93
C LEU A 87 -22.02 10.90 -1.78
N GLY A 88 -23.16 10.91 -1.08
CA GLY A 88 -23.98 12.10 -0.88
C GLY A 88 -24.58 12.69 -2.16
N LEU A 89 -24.68 11.90 -3.24
CA LEU A 89 -25.27 12.29 -4.53
C LEU A 89 -26.80 12.17 -4.53
N ALA A 90 -27.34 11.35 -3.62
CA ALA A 90 -28.76 11.22 -3.32
C ALA A 90 -28.95 11.11 -1.80
N ASP A 91 -30.19 11.24 -1.33
CA ASP A 91 -30.56 10.93 0.05
C ASP A 91 -31.19 9.54 0.20
N GLU A 92 -31.41 9.14 1.46
CA GLU A 92 -31.99 7.85 1.84
C GLU A 92 -33.43 7.67 1.33
N ASP A 93 -34.13 8.77 1.03
CA ASP A 93 -35.46 8.78 0.42
C ASP A 93 -35.42 8.62 -1.11
N GLY A 94 -34.22 8.48 -1.69
CA GLY A 94 -34.00 8.29 -3.11
C GLY A 94 -34.06 9.58 -3.94
N GLN A 95 -34.06 10.76 -3.30
CA GLN A 95 -34.07 12.04 -4.00
C GLN A 95 -32.64 12.44 -4.37
N VAL A 96 -32.39 12.57 -5.67
CA VAL A 96 -31.09 12.93 -6.26
C VAL A 96 -30.86 14.43 -6.19
N ASP A 97 -29.64 14.85 -5.82
CA ASP A 97 -29.22 16.25 -5.81
C ASP A 97 -29.38 16.90 -7.20
N ASP A 98 -29.88 18.12 -7.26
CA ASP A 98 -30.18 18.85 -8.49
C ASP A 98 -28.92 19.11 -9.35
N ALA A 99 -27.77 19.40 -8.71
CA ALA A 99 -26.51 19.56 -9.43
C ALA A 99 -26.05 18.23 -10.04
N VAL A 100 -26.29 17.11 -9.34
CA VAL A 100 -25.99 15.76 -9.84
C VAL A 100 -26.90 15.39 -10.99
N ALA A 101 -28.21 15.59 -10.86
CA ALA A 101 -29.18 15.32 -11.92
C ALA A 101 -28.88 16.13 -13.18
N ALA A 102 -28.57 17.43 -13.03
CA ALA A 102 -28.17 18.29 -14.13
C ALA A 102 -26.88 17.80 -14.80
N ARG A 103 -25.89 17.40 -14.00
CA ARG A 103 -24.60 16.92 -14.52
C ARG A 103 -24.72 15.59 -15.27
N VAL A 104 -25.48 14.63 -14.74
CA VAL A 104 -25.76 13.34 -15.41
C VAL A 104 -26.50 13.57 -16.73
N ALA A 105 -27.50 14.46 -16.76
CA ALA A 105 -28.25 14.80 -17.96
C ALA A 105 -27.40 15.52 -19.02
N ALA A 106 -26.34 16.22 -18.62
CA ALA A 106 -25.42 16.89 -19.53
C ALA A 106 -24.43 15.93 -20.21
N HIS A 107 -24.28 14.68 -19.74
CA HIS A 107 -23.30 13.73 -20.25
C HIS A 107 -23.92 12.78 -21.30
N PRO A 108 -23.64 12.94 -22.61
CA PRO A 108 -24.35 12.20 -23.67
C PRO A 108 -24.22 10.69 -23.54
N ASP A 109 -23.03 10.20 -23.16
CA ASP A 109 -22.78 8.77 -22.99
C ASP A 109 -23.61 8.15 -21.87
N LEU A 110 -23.84 8.89 -20.76
CA LEU A 110 -24.67 8.43 -19.65
C LEU A 110 -26.16 8.46 -20.01
N VAL A 111 -26.59 9.47 -20.75
CA VAL A 111 -27.96 9.56 -21.29
C VAL A 111 -28.25 8.44 -22.28
N ALA A 112 -27.26 8.00 -23.05
CA ALA A 112 -27.41 6.91 -24.01
C ALA A 112 -27.51 5.51 -23.38
N LEU A 113 -27.19 5.34 -22.08
CA LEU A 113 -27.16 4.04 -21.41
C LEU A 113 -28.52 3.33 -21.44
N ARG A 114 -28.49 2.02 -21.71
CA ARG A 114 -29.68 1.15 -21.71
C ARG A 114 -29.74 0.27 -20.44
N PRO A 115 -30.92 0.09 -19.82
CA PRO A 115 -31.10 -0.75 -18.63
C PRO A 115 -30.77 -2.22 -18.84
N SER A 116 -31.17 -2.78 -19.99
CA SER A 116 -31.04 -4.22 -20.29
C SER A 116 -29.61 -4.69 -20.59
N GLY A 117 -28.61 -3.82 -20.46
CA GLY A 117 -27.28 -4.05 -21.04
C GLY A 117 -27.41 -4.01 -22.56
N GLY A 118 -26.87 -2.98 -23.20
CA GLY A 118 -26.87 -2.92 -24.66
C GLY A 118 -26.10 -4.10 -25.29
N PRO A 119 -26.08 -4.21 -26.64
CA PRO A 119 -25.19 -5.13 -27.36
C PRO A 119 -23.69 -4.94 -27.05
N ASP A 120 -23.34 -3.93 -26.24
CA ASP A 120 -21.99 -3.55 -25.85
C ASP A 120 -21.46 -4.29 -24.61
N ARG A 121 -22.24 -5.19 -23.97
CA ARG A 121 -21.64 -6.09 -22.96
C ARG A 121 -20.73 -7.06 -23.70
N PRO A 122 -19.43 -7.18 -23.37
CA PRO A 122 -18.57 -8.16 -23.99
C PRO A 122 -19.14 -9.56 -23.81
N ASP A 123 -19.24 -10.31 -24.91
CA ASP A 123 -19.60 -11.72 -24.84
C ASP A 123 -18.46 -12.47 -24.13
N ARG A 124 -18.82 -13.31 -23.15
CA ARG A 124 -17.86 -14.24 -22.58
C ARG A 124 -17.40 -15.17 -23.69
N ALA A 125 -16.10 -15.26 -23.94
CA ALA A 125 -15.64 -16.23 -24.92
C ALA A 125 -15.93 -17.63 -24.38
N ALA A 126 -16.35 -18.53 -25.29
CA ALA A 126 -16.75 -19.87 -24.92
C ALA A 126 -15.65 -20.55 -24.08
N SER A 127 -16.06 -21.18 -22.97
CA SER A 127 -15.15 -21.99 -22.15
C SER A 127 -14.49 -23.03 -23.04
N ALA A 128 -13.17 -23.15 -22.95
CA ALA A 128 -12.48 -24.25 -23.61
C ALA A 128 -12.87 -25.55 -22.91
N ASP A 129 -13.82 -26.31 -23.48
CA ASP A 129 -14.18 -27.66 -23.01
C ASP A 129 -13.05 -28.69 -23.22
N ASP A 130 -11.92 -28.28 -23.79
CA ASP A 130 -10.72 -29.10 -23.97
C ASP A 130 -9.95 -29.23 -22.64
N ALA A 131 -10.20 -30.32 -21.93
CA ALA A 131 -9.50 -30.67 -20.70
C ALA A 131 -7.96 -30.66 -20.84
N ALA A 132 -7.42 -31.01 -22.01
CA ALA A 132 -5.97 -30.99 -22.23
C ALA A 132 -5.43 -29.56 -22.39
N ALA A 133 -6.23 -28.62 -22.88
CA ALA A 133 -5.88 -27.20 -22.90
C ALA A 133 -5.91 -26.59 -21.50
N LEU A 134 -6.94 -26.90 -20.71
CA LEU A 134 -7.07 -26.45 -19.33
C LEU A 134 -5.90 -26.94 -18.46
N GLU A 135 -5.50 -28.21 -18.63
CA GLU A 135 -4.37 -28.79 -17.89
C GLU A 135 -3.02 -28.15 -18.27
N ARG A 136 -2.82 -27.85 -19.56
CA ARG A 136 -1.63 -27.10 -20.01
C ARG A 136 -1.60 -25.70 -19.44
N ALA A 137 -2.72 -24.98 -19.47
CA ALA A 137 -2.85 -23.64 -18.89
C ALA A 137 -2.56 -23.67 -17.38
N ARG A 138 -3.07 -24.67 -16.66
CA ARG A 138 -2.80 -24.89 -15.23
C ARG A 138 -1.30 -25.08 -14.96
N THR A 139 -0.64 -25.92 -15.74
CA THR A 139 0.81 -26.17 -15.65
C THR A 139 1.61 -24.90 -15.93
N THR A 140 1.30 -24.20 -17.02
CA THR A 140 1.95 -22.93 -17.40
C THR A 140 1.75 -21.85 -16.33
N GLY A 141 0.55 -21.76 -15.74
CA GLY A 141 0.26 -20.86 -14.63
C GLY A 141 1.14 -21.15 -13.40
N ALA A 142 1.26 -22.42 -13.01
CA ALA A 142 2.12 -22.83 -11.89
C ALA A 142 3.62 -22.54 -12.13
N GLU A 143 4.12 -22.79 -13.34
CA GLU A 143 5.49 -22.42 -13.74
C GLU A 143 5.72 -20.91 -13.65
N GLN A 144 4.77 -20.12 -14.15
CA GLN A 144 4.82 -18.66 -14.10
C GLN A 144 4.77 -18.14 -12.65
N ALA A 145 3.92 -18.72 -11.79
CA ALA A 145 3.84 -18.39 -10.38
C ALA A 145 5.16 -18.69 -9.66
N PHE A 146 5.74 -19.88 -9.89
CA PHE A 146 7.02 -20.28 -9.31
C PHE A 146 8.15 -19.31 -9.70
N ALA A 147 8.23 -18.95 -10.98
CA ALA A 147 9.20 -17.98 -11.48
C ALA A 147 9.02 -16.60 -10.82
N THR A 148 7.79 -16.08 -10.78
CA THR A 148 7.50 -14.78 -10.18
C THR A 148 7.78 -14.76 -8.68
N MET A 149 7.39 -15.78 -7.93
CA MET A 149 7.70 -15.88 -6.50
C MET A 149 9.20 -15.95 -6.24
N THR A 150 9.96 -16.67 -7.08
CA THR A 150 11.43 -16.69 -6.99
C THR A 150 12.01 -15.30 -7.18
N VAL A 151 11.54 -14.55 -8.18
CA VAL A 151 11.98 -13.17 -8.43
C VAL A 151 11.66 -12.25 -7.24
N LEU A 152 10.43 -12.30 -6.73
CA LEU A 152 10.00 -11.49 -5.58
C LEU A 152 10.84 -11.81 -4.33
N ALA A 153 11.13 -13.09 -4.08
CA ALA A 153 11.93 -13.52 -2.94
C ALA A 153 13.39 -13.03 -3.05
N GLU A 154 13.99 -13.06 -4.23
CA GLU A 154 15.35 -12.51 -4.40
C GLU A 154 15.38 -10.97 -4.31
N LEU A 155 14.33 -10.28 -4.77
CA LEU A 155 14.21 -8.84 -4.60
C LEU A 155 14.05 -8.45 -3.12
N LEU A 156 13.24 -9.17 -2.34
CA LEU A 156 13.14 -8.97 -0.89
C LEU A 156 14.50 -9.15 -0.20
N ARG A 157 15.26 -10.20 -0.55
CA ARG A 157 16.61 -10.39 0.00
C ARG A 157 17.59 -9.29 -0.45
N ALA A 158 17.43 -8.75 -1.66
CA ALA A 158 18.22 -7.61 -2.11
C ALA A 158 17.87 -6.31 -1.36
N ILE A 159 16.59 -6.13 -1.01
CA ILE A 159 16.11 -5.03 -0.16
C ILE A 159 16.72 -5.14 1.25
N ASP A 160 16.64 -6.33 1.86
CA ASP A 160 17.21 -6.60 3.19
C ASP A 160 18.72 -6.31 3.23
N ALA A 161 19.45 -6.77 2.21
CA ALA A 161 20.87 -6.47 2.00
C ALA A 161 21.17 -4.97 1.72
N GLY A 162 20.15 -4.10 1.61
CA GLY A 162 20.31 -2.67 1.37
C GLY A 162 20.71 -2.28 -0.05
N ALA A 163 20.52 -3.17 -1.01
CA ALA A 163 20.88 -2.93 -2.41
C ALA A 163 19.87 -2.01 -3.14
N VAL A 164 18.66 -1.87 -2.62
CA VAL A 164 17.59 -1.08 -3.25
C VAL A 164 17.54 0.34 -2.66
N ARG A 165 17.80 1.32 -3.51
CA ARG A 165 17.75 2.75 -3.18
C ARG A 165 16.89 3.49 -4.18
N GLU A 166 16.07 4.39 -3.67
CA GLU A 166 15.14 5.14 -4.49
C GLU A 166 15.76 6.42 -5.05
N LEU A 167 15.32 6.83 -6.23
CA LEU A 167 15.61 8.14 -6.78
C LEU A 167 14.80 9.21 -6.07
N VAL A 168 15.29 10.46 -6.10
CA VAL A 168 14.58 11.63 -5.52
C VAL A 168 13.19 11.84 -6.12
N LYS A 169 12.95 11.36 -7.35
CA LYS A 169 11.66 11.47 -8.06
C LYS A 169 10.78 10.23 -7.92
N GLY A 170 11.15 9.29 -7.05
CA GLY A 170 10.50 8.00 -6.90
C GLY A 170 11.07 6.92 -7.84
N GLY A 171 10.89 5.66 -7.45
CA GLY A 171 11.33 4.48 -8.19
C GLY A 171 12.84 4.28 -8.24
N ILE A 172 13.29 3.27 -9.01
CA ILE A 172 14.71 2.92 -9.15
C ILE A 172 15.29 3.39 -10.48
N GLY A 173 16.58 3.70 -10.50
CA GLY A 173 17.30 4.04 -11.74
C GLY A 173 17.56 2.83 -12.64
N THR A 174 17.64 3.07 -13.95
CA THR A 174 17.94 2.02 -14.96
C THR A 174 19.20 1.20 -14.65
N PRO A 175 20.32 1.78 -14.15
CA PRO A 175 21.49 0.97 -13.78
C PRO A 175 21.19 -0.04 -12.68
N LEU A 176 20.43 0.37 -11.65
CA LEU A 176 20.06 -0.50 -10.54
C LEU A 176 19.09 -1.59 -11.01
N ALA A 177 18.11 -1.24 -11.85
CA ALA A 177 17.19 -2.22 -12.43
C ALA A 177 17.94 -3.30 -13.22
N LYS A 178 18.97 -2.91 -13.98
CA LYS A 178 19.84 -3.85 -14.70
C LYS A 178 20.62 -4.76 -13.75
N THR A 179 21.27 -4.20 -12.74
CA THR A 179 22.02 -4.99 -11.74
C THR A 179 21.13 -5.98 -10.99
N LEU A 180 19.92 -5.56 -10.60
CA LEU A 180 18.95 -6.44 -9.94
C LEU A 180 18.41 -7.50 -10.91
N GLY A 181 18.07 -7.13 -12.14
CA GLY A 181 17.61 -8.07 -13.17
C GLY A 181 18.64 -9.18 -13.45
N GLU A 182 19.91 -8.80 -13.63
CA GLU A 182 21.02 -9.75 -13.81
C GLU A 182 21.22 -10.66 -12.60
N ARG A 183 21.15 -10.11 -11.38
CA ARG A 183 21.31 -10.88 -10.14
C ARG A 183 20.18 -11.89 -9.91
N VAL A 184 18.95 -11.49 -10.22
CA VAL A 184 17.74 -12.29 -9.99
C VAL A 184 17.44 -13.22 -11.17
N GLY A 185 18.11 -13.04 -12.31
CA GLY A 185 17.87 -13.81 -13.53
C GLY A 185 16.56 -13.44 -14.23
N THR A 186 16.18 -12.15 -14.21
CA THR A 186 14.95 -11.63 -14.83
C THR A 186 15.23 -10.43 -15.73
N ASP A 187 14.29 -10.11 -16.61
CA ASP A 187 14.39 -8.92 -17.48
C ASP A 187 14.45 -7.64 -16.61
N PRO A 188 15.46 -6.77 -16.77
CA PRO A 188 15.53 -5.50 -16.07
C PRO A 188 14.24 -4.64 -16.19
N ALA A 189 13.48 -4.79 -17.28
CA ALA A 189 12.23 -4.07 -17.50
C ALA A 189 11.12 -4.44 -16.51
N VAL A 190 11.11 -5.67 -15.97
CA VAL A 190 10.06 -6.10 -15.02
C VAL A 190 10.38 -5.71 -13.58
N VAL A 191 11.65 -5.45 -13.24
CA VAL A 191 12.11 -5.19 -11.87
C VAL A 191 11.34 -4.05 -11.19
N PRO A 192 11.13 -2.87 -11.81
CA PRO A 192 10.37 -1.79 -11.18
C PRO A 192 8.94 -2.19 -10.82
N GLY A 193 8.25 -2.93 -11.70
CA GLY A 193 6.90 -3.43 -11.45
C GLY A 193 6.84 -4.45 -10.31
N ARG A 194 7.87 -5.29 -10.18
CA ARG A 194 7.98 -6.24 -9.06
C ARG A 194 8.22 -5.55 -7.72
N LEU A 195 9.05 -4.51 -7.70
CA LEU A 195 9.24 -3.69 -6.49
C LEU A 195 7.95 -2.96 -6.11
N ALA A 196 7.26 -2.35 -7.08
CA ALA A 196 5.97 -1.72 -6.85
C ALA A 196 4.91 -2.72 -6.33
N LEU A 197 4.93 -3.97 -6.81
CA LEU A 197 4.08 -5.03 -6.27
C LEU A 197 4.42 -5.34 -4.81
N LEU A 198 5.71 -5.51 -4.46
CA LEU A 198 6.15 -5.78 -3.08
C LEU A 198 5.76 -4.66 -2.10
N GLU A 199 5.83 -3.41 -2.56
CA GLU A 199 5.34 -2.25 -1.81
C GLU A 199 3.82 -2.29 -1.65
N ARG A 200 3.08 -2.47 -2.74
CA ARG A 200 1.61 -2.49 -2.74
C ARG A 200 1.05 -3.56 -1.81
N ILE A 201 1.63 -4.77 -1.80
CA ILE A 201 1.20 -5.87 -0.92
C ILE A 201 1.79 -5.79 0.50
N GLY A 202 2.58 -4.75 0.80
CA GLY A 202 3.14 -4.51 2.13
C GLY A 202 4.24 -5.47 2.55
N PHE A 203 4.92 -6.16 1.62
CA PHE A 203 6.06 -7.04 1.94
C PHE A 203 7.38 -6.26 2.04
N ALA A 204 7.44 -5.08 1.44
CA ALA A 204 8.52 -4.13 1.60
C ALA A 204 7.98 -2.71 1.67
N GLU A 205 8.76 -1.79 2.20
CA GLU A 205 8.39 -0.37 2.26
C GLU A 205 9.57 0.50 1.80
N PRO A 206 9.33 1.52 0.94
CA PRO A 206 10.31 2.56 0.66
C PRO A 206 10.40 3.48 1.89
N GLY A 207 11.43 3.30 2.71
CA GLY A 207 11.74 4.21 3.82
C GLY A 207 12.24 5.57 3.32
N ALA A 208 13.07 6.27 4.13
CA ALA A 208 13.69 7.53 3.72
C ALA A 208 14.81 7.36 2.66
N GLY A 209 14.44 6.84 1.47
CA GLY A 209 15.34 6.58 0.33
C GLY A 209 16.02 5.20 0.33
N ARG A 210 15.84 4.39 1.38
CA ARG A 210 16.26 2.99 1.45
C ARG A 210 15.05 2.12 1.74
N TRP A 211 14.88 1.06 0.97
CA TRP A 211 13.82 0.09 1.18
C TRP A 211 14.13 -0.81 2.38
N SER A 212 13.10 -1.22 3.11
CA SER A 212 13.15 -2.25 4.16
C SER A 212 12.14 -3.36 3.88
N VAL A 213 12.47 -4.58 4.32
CA VAL A 213 11.53 -5.71 4.32
C VAL A 213 10.67 -5.60 5.57
N THR A 214 9.35 -5.80 5.42
CA THR A 214 8.40 -5.79 6.54
C THR A 214 8.37 -7.15 7.24
N GLU A 215 7.76 -7.24 8.42
CA GLU A 215 7.51 -8.52 9.11
C GLU A 215 6.72 -9.51 8.23
N ALA A 216 5.76 -9.02 7.44
CA ALA A 216 5.02 -9.83 6.48
C ALA A 216 5.94 -10.38 5.39
N GLY A 217 6.86 -9.56 4.86
CA GLY A 217 7.86 -9.98 3.89
C GLY A 217 8.80 -11.07 4.43
N TYR A 218 9.28 -10.95 5.67
CA TYR A 218 10.09 -11.99 6.30
C TYR A 218 9.32 -13.29 6.52
N THR A 219 8.08 -13.19 6.98
CA THR A 219 7.20 -14.35 7.14
C THR A 219 6.98 -15.08 5.81
N TRP A 220 6.74 -14.32 4.74
CA TRP A 220 6.58 -14.85 3.39
C TRP A 220 7.86 -15.52 2.86
N LEU A 221 9.03 -14.96 3.17
CA LEU A 221 10.33 -15.57 2.82
C LEU A 221 10.56 -16.93 3.52
N LEU A 222 9.89 -17.24 4.62
CA LEU A 222 10.03 -18.52 5.32
C LEU A 222 8.86 -19.48 5.09
N ALA A 223 7.73 -18.98 4.57
CA ALA A 223 6.56 -19.79 4.22
C ALA A 223 6.88 -20.78 3.10
N GLY A 224 6.25 -21.96 3.14
CA GLY A 224 6.32 -22.98 2.08
C GLY A 224 5.83 -22.46 0.74
N TRP A 225 6.20 -23.11 -0.37
CA TRP A 225 5.86 -22.64 -1.71
C TRP A 225 4.35 -22.50 -1.98
N PRO A 226 3.49 -23.47 -1.59
CA PRO A 226 2.04 -23.32 -1.72
C PRO A 226 1.50 -22.14 -0.89
N GLU A 227 1.94 -22.01 0.37
CA GLU A 227 1.53 -20.92 1.25
C GLU A 227 2.01 -19.56 0.74
N ARG A 228 3.20 -19.48 0.13
CA ARG A 228 3.69 -18.27 -0.53
C ARG A 228 2.80 -17.85 -1.68
N TRP A 229 2.33 -18.79 -2.50
CA TRP A 229 1.44 -18.47 -3.61
C TRP A 229 0.11 -17.94 -3.09
N ALA A 230 -0.52 -18.66 -2.15
CA ALA A 230 -1.79 -18.27 -1.55
C ALA A 230 -1.72 -16.91 -0.84
N SER A 231 -0.71 -16.69 0.01
CA SER A 231 -0.55 -15.41 0.72
C SER A 231 -0.20 -14.24 -0.20
N LEU A 232 0.56 -14.48 -1.27
CA LEU A 232 0.82 -13.46 -2.30
C LEU A 232 -0.45 -13.06 -3.04
N VAL A 233 -1.29 -14.04 -3.40
CA VAL A 233 -2.56 -13.80 -4.09
C VAL A 233 -3.56 -13.11 -3.18
N SER A 234 -3.68 -13.55 -1.92
CA SER A 234 -4.52 -12.88 -0.91
C SER A 234 -4.09 -11.43 -0.73
N ALA A 235 -2.81 -11.18 -0.44
CA ALA A 235 -2.30 -9.83 -0.21
C ALA A 235 -2.45 -8.93 -1.44
N TRP A 236 -2.33 -9.48 -2.67
CA TRP A 236 -2.62 -8.73 -3.88
C TRP A 236 -4.11 -8.44 -4.05
N SER A 237 -4.97 -9.45 -3.85
CA SER A 237 -6.43 -9.33 -3.94
C SER A 237 -6.95 -8.26 -2.96
N ASP A 238 -6.44 -8.25 -1.72
CA ASP A 238 -6.80 -7.28 -0.68
C ASP A 238 -6.43 -5.82 -1.01
N THR A 239 -5.56 -5.61 -2.01
CA THR A 239 -5.16 -4.26 -2.48
C THR A 239 -6.06 -3.71 -3.58
N LEU A 240 -6.97 -4.52 -4.13
CA LEU A 240 -7.81 -4.13 -5.25
C LEU A 240 -9.02 -3.29 -4.78
N GLU A 241 -9.39 -2.27 -5.56
CA GLU A 241 -10.58 -1.47 -5.24
C GLU A 241 -11.87 -2.31 -5.40
N PRO A 242 -12.95 -2.04 -4.64
CA PRO A 242 -14.21 -2.78 -4.74
C PRO A 242 -14.77 -2.87 -6.16
N ALA A 243 -14.61 -1.82 -6.96
CA ALA A 243 -15.02 -1.79 -8.36
C ALA A 243 -14.23 -2.79 -9.23
N VAL A 244 -12.94 -2.99 -8.95
CA VAL A 244 -12.13 -4.01 -9.63
C VAL A 244 -12.63 -5.40 -9.26
N HIS A 245 -12.94 -5.67 -7.99
CA HIS A 245 -13.51 -6.95 -7.57
C HIS A 245 -14.85 -7.26 -8.25
N GLU A 246 -15.72 -6.27 -8.39
CA GLU A 246 -16.99 -6.44 -9.11
C GLU A 246 -16.75 -6.81 -10.57
N VAL A 247 -15.82 -6.12 -11.25
CA VAL A 247 -15.47 -6.41 -12.64
C VAL A 247 -14.84 -7.81 -12.78
N LEU A 248 -13.97 -8.22 -11.87
CA LEU A 248 -13.41 -9.58 -11.85
C LEU A 248 -14.49 -10.64 -11.62
N THR A 249 -15.46 -10.38 -10.75
CA THR A 249 -16.60 -11.26 -10.51
C THR A 249 -17.47 -11.39 -11.76
N LEU A 250 -17.69 -10.29 -12.50
CA LEU A 250 -18.41 -10.29 -13.76
C LEU A 250 -17.65 -11.01 -14.89
N ALA A 251 -16.31 -10.93 -14.88
CA ALA A 251 -15.42 -11.57 -15.84
C ALA A 251 -15.36 -13.10 -15.63
N ASP A 252 -15.54 -13.53 -14.38
CA ASP A 252 -15.53 -14.93 -13.95
C ASP A 252 -14.18 -15.61 -14.25
N ASP A 253 -14.06 -16.35 -15.34
CA ASP A 253 -12.83 -17.03 -15.77
C ASP A 253 -12.19 -16.42 -17.02
N ASP A 254 -12.69 -15.29 -17.51
CA ASP A 254 -12.23 -14.67 -18.76
C ASP A 254 -11.81 -13.21 -18.57
N LEU A 255 -10.50 -12.99 -18.47
CA LEU A 255 -9.87 -11.69 -18.31
C LEU A 255 -9.46 -11.03 -19.64
N ARG A 256 -9.76 -11.62 -20.81
CA ARG A 256 -9.31 -11.10 -22.11
C ARG A 256 -9.88 -9.72 -22.44
N ASP A 257 -11.16 -9.52 -22.12
CA ASP A 257 -11.90 -8.28 -22.40
C ASP A 257 -12.18 -7.47 -21.13
N LEU A 258 -11.32 -7.61 -20.11
CA LEU A 258 -11.55 -7.03 -18.78
C LEU A 258 -11.78 -5.52 -18.81
N VAL A 259 -11.03 -4.77 -19.63
CA VAL A 259 -11.20 -3.31 -19.79
C VAL A 259 -12.56 -2.97 -20.40
N SER A 260 -12.97 -3.70 -21.45
CA SER A 260 -14.28 -3.51 -22.09
C SER A 260 -15.42 -3.83 -21.12
N LEU A 261 -15.26 -4.88 -20.31
CA LEU A 261 -16.22 -5.25 -19.29
C LEU A 261 -16.27 -4.21 -18.16
N GLY A 262 -15.12 -3.67 -17.77
CA GLY A 262 -14.99 -2.56 -16.83
C GLY A 262 -15.73 -1.32 -17.31
N ARG A 263 -15.54 -0.90 -18.56
CA ARG A 263 -16.29 0.22 -19.16
C ARG A 263 -17.79 -0.04 -19.25
N TRP A 264 -18.19 -1.30 -19.43
CA TRP A 264 -19.61 -1.65 -19.39
C TRP A 264 -20.20 -1.54 -17.98
N ALA A 265 -19.48 -2.06 -16.98
CA ALA A 265 -19.88 -2.10 -15.57
C ALA A 265 -19.77 -0.71 -14.89
N TYR A 266 -18.80 0.11 -15.30
CA TYR A 266 -18.54 1.46 -14.81
C TYR A 266 -18.44 2.44 -16.00
N PRO A 267 -19.58 2.86 -16.58
CA PRO A 267 -19.61 3.65 -17.81
C PRO A 267 -18.85 4.98 -17.79
N ALA A 268 -18.74 5.60 -16.62
CA ALA A 268 -17.99 6.83 -16.44
C ALA A 268 -16.51 6.59 -16.05
N GLY A 269 -16.14 5.36 -15.65
CA GLY A 269 -14.87 5.09 -14.97
C GLY A 269 -13.61 4.96 -15.84
N SER A 270 -13.72 5.12 -17.17
CA SER A 270 -12.61 4.82 -18.10
C SER A 270 -11.30 5.54 -17.77
N ARG A 271 -11.35 6.75 -17.21
CA ARG A 271 -10.17 7.58 -16.91
C ARG A 271 -9.23 6.96 -15.88
N TRP A 272 -9.76 6.19 -14.93
CA TRP A 272 -8.98 5.59 -13.87
C TRP A 272 -8.98 4.05 -13.98
N LEU A 273 -10.13 3.45 -14.31
CA LEU A 273 -10.35 2.01 -14.24
C LEU A 273 -9.64 1.26 -15.38
N ASP A 274 -9.53 1.83 -16.58
CA ASP A 274 -8.92 1.14 -17.73
C ASP A 274 -7.47 0.73 -17.47
N ALA A 275 -6.67 1.67 -16.95
CA ALA A 275 -5.26 1.41 -16.63
C ALA A 275 -5.12 0.43 -15.46
N VAL A 276 -6.01 0.53 -14.46
CA VAL A 276 -6.04 -0.38 -13.31
C VAL A 276 -6.39 -1.80 -13.75
N LEU A 277 -7.41 -1.99 -14.58
CA LEU A 277 -7.81 -3.32 -15.06
C LEU A 277 -6.74 -3.95 -15.95
N LEU A 278 -6.02 -3.15 -16.73
CA LEU A 278 -4.88 -3.63 -17.51
C LEU A 278 -3.73 -4.10 -16.61
N ASP A 279 -3.39 -3.34 -15.56
CA ASP A 279 -2.41 -3.73 -14.54
C ASP A 279 -2.85 -5.00 -13.78
N VAL A 280 -4.14 -5.11 -13.45
CA VAL A 280 -4.73 -6.25 -12.76
C VAL A 280 -4.63 -7.51 -13.61
N ALA A 281 -5.01 -7.45 -14.90
CA ALA A 281 -4.89 -8.58 -15.82
C ALA A 281 -3.43 -9.02 -16.00
N GLY A 282 -2.51 -8.05 -16.17
CA GLY A 282 -1.08 -8.32 -16.26
C GLY A 282 -0.49 -8.91 -14.97
N THR A 283 -0.92 -8.40 -13.81
CA THR A 283 -0.51 -8.90 -12.50
C THR A 283 -1.03 -10.33 -12.30
N ALA A 284 -2.31 -10.59 -12.55
CA ALA A 284 -2.92 -11.91 -12.47
C ALA A 284 -2.18 -12.95 -13.33
N ALA A 285 -1.87 -12.61 -14.59
CA ALA A 285 -1.07 -13.46 -15.46
C ALA A 285 0.33 -13.71 -14.88
N SER A 286 0.98 -12.66 -14.37
CA SER A 286 2.31 -12.80 -13.77
C SER A 286 2.33 -13.60 -12.49
N LEU A 287 1.23 -13.60 -11.72
CA LEU A 287 1.03 -14.42 -10.53
C LEU A 287 0.60 -15.86 -10.87
N GLY A 288 0.51 -16.21 -12.15
CA GLY A 288 0.12 -17.55 -12.60
C GLY A 288 -1.37 -17.85 -12.47
N LEU A 289 -2.20 -16.84 -12.20
CA LEU A 289 -3.65 -17.01 -12.01
C LEU A 289 -4.37 -17.19 -13.34
N ALA A 290 -3.85 -16.61 -14.42
CA ALA A 290 -4.43 -16.70 -15.75
C ALA A 290 -3.35 -16.92 -16.82
N VAL A 291 -3.73 -17.63 -17.89
CA VAL A 291 -2.88 -17.87 -19.08
C VAL A 291 -3.68 -17.46 -20.30
N ASP A 292 -3.11 -16.59 -21.14
CA ASP A 292 -3.78 -15.99 -22.31
C ASP A 292 -5.15 -15.36 -21.97
N GLY A 293 -5.26 -14.83 -20.75
CA GLY A 293 -6.48 -14.21 -20.21
C GLY A 293 -7.50 -15.20 -19.63
N ALA A 294 -7.33 -16.52 -19.76
CA ALA A 294 -8.19 -17.50 -19.11
C ALA A 294 -7.70 -17.83 -17.70
N VAL A 295 -8.58 -17.69 -16.69
CA VAL A 295 -8.25 -18.02 -15.29
C VAL A 295 -8.08 -19.52 -15.12
N THR A 296 -6.98 -19.95 -14.51
CA THR A 296 -6.71 -21.37 -14.26
C THR A 296 -7.54 -21.88 -13.09
N SER A 297 -7.79 -23.18 -13.00
CA SER A 297 -8.52 -23.78 -11.86
C SER A 297 -7.84 -23.49 -10.53
N THR A 298 -6.50 -23.50 -10.50
CA THR A 298 -5.70 -23.17 -9.32
C THR A 298 -5.73 -21.68 -9.02
N GLY A 299 -5.68 -20.83 -10.04
CA GLY A 299 -5.87 -19.39 -9.87
C GLY A 299 -7.22 -19.05 -9.23
N ARG A 300 -8.30 -19.71 -9.68
CA ARG A 300 -9.63 -19.53 -9.09
C ARG A 300 -9.68 -20.00 -7.64
N ALA A 301 -9.18 -21.19 -7.34
CA ALA A 301 -9.14 -21.70 -5.97
C ALA A 301 -8.39 -20.74 -5.03
N LEU A 302 -7.25 -20.20 -5.46
CA LEU A 302 -6.48 -19.24 -4.67
C LEU A 302 -7.22 -17.91 -4.44
N LEU A 303 -7.96 -17.41 -5.42
CA LEU A 303 -8.83 -16.23 -5.27
C LEU A 303 -9.98 -16.47 -4.29
N ASP A 304 -10.47 -17.71 -4.22
CA ASP A 304 -11.48 -18.16 -3.26
C ASP A 304 -10.88 -18.51 -1.87
N GLY A 305 -9.55 -18.38 -1.70
CA GLY A 305 -8.84 -18.66 -0.45
C GLY A 305 -8.47 -20.13 -0.22
N ASP A 306 -8.61 -21.00 -1.22
CA ASP A 306 -8.19 -22.40 -1.18
C ASP A 306 -6.79 -22.61 -1.77
N ALA A 307 -5.84 -22.93 -0.90
CA ALA A 307 -4.45 -23.20 -1.26
C ALA A 307 -4.18 -24.65 -1.70
N ALA A 308 -5.14 -25.57 -1.55
CA ALA A 308 -4.91 -27.00 -1.78
C ALA A 308 -4.41 -27.33 -3.19
N PRO A 309 -4.92 -26.70 -4.28
CA PRO A 309 -4.40 -26.97 -5.62
C PRO A 309 -2.94 -26.56 -5.79
N ALA A 310 -2.49 -25.47 -5.15
CA ALA A 310 -1.10 -25.02 -5.24
C ALA A 310 -0.09 -26.07 -4.75
N THR A 311 -0.45 -26.94 -3.81
CA THR A 311 0.40 -28.05 -3.35
C THR A 311 0.65 -29.09 -4.43
N THR A 312 -0.33 -29.34 -5.30
CA THR A 312 -0.25 -30.34 -6.37
C THR A 312 0.42 -29.77 -7.61
N ASP A 313 0.23 -28.48 -7.83
CA ASP A 313 0.55 -27.79 -9.07
C ASP A 313 1.99 -27.26 -9.10
N LEU A 314 2.49 -26.86 -7.93
CA LEU A 314 3.88 -26.42 -7.79
C LEU A 314 4.83 -27.62 -7.75
N PRO A 315 6.10 -27.44 -8.22
CA PRO A 315 7.12 -28.46 -8.05
C PRO A 315 7.35 -28.77 -6.57
N GLY A 316 7.43 -30.07 -6.24
CA GLY A 316 7.74 -30.50 -4.87
C GLY A 316 9.13 -30.04 -4.41
N THR A 317 9.25 -29.76 -3.12
CA THR A 317 10.53 -29.35 -2.52
C THR A 317 11.48 -30.52 -2.34
N VAL A 318 12.78 -30.25 -2.41
CA VAL A 318 13.84 -31.20 -2.06
C VAL A 318 14.49 -30.81 -0.73
N GLU A 319 14.85 -31.81 0.05
CA GLU A 319 15.51 -31.62 1.36
C GLU A 319 17.05 -31.70 1.25
N ARG A 320 17.56 -32.20 0.12
CA ARG A 320 18.99 -32.51 -0.05
C ARG A 320 19.59 -31.88 -1.32
N VAL A 321 20.81 -31.36 -1.17
CA VAL A 321 21.64 -30.74 -2.20
C VAL A 321 22.87 -31.58 -2.50
N TYR A 322 23.46 -31.39 -3.67
CA TYR A 322 24.77 -31.93 -4.02
C TYR A 322 25.85 -30.92 -3.68
N LEU A 323 26.72 -31.27 -2.73
CA LEU A 323 27.92 -30.50 -2.40
C LEU A 323 29.09 -30.98 -3.29
N GLN A 324 29.64 -30.09 -4.10
CA GLN A 324 30.71 -30.41 -5.04
C GLN A 324 32.09 -30.02 -4.49
N HIS A 325 33.14 -30.58 -5.10
CA HIS A 325 34.53 -30.39 -4.65
C HIS A 325 35.08 -28.99 -4.97
N ASP A 326 34.44 -28.27 -5.90
CA ASP A 326 34.74 -26.90 -6.31
C ASP A 326 33.92 -25.85 -5.54
N LEU A 327 33.37 -26.23 -4.37
CA LEU A 327 32.55 -25.39 -3.49
C LEU A 327 31.21 -24.94 -4.10
N THR A 328 30.81 -25.58 -5.19
CA THR A 328 29.49 -25.41 -5.80
C THR A 328 28.47 -26.28 -5.04
N VAL A 329 27.29 -25.72 -4.77
CA VAL A 329 26.14 -26.43 -4.23
C VAL A 329 25.05 -26.46 -5.29
N ILE A 330 24.53 -27.64 -5.61
CA ILE A 330 23.44 -27.82 -6.58
C ILE A 330 22.21 -28.35 -5.85
N ALA A 331 21.13 -27.58 -5.83
CA ALA A 331 19.83 -28.06 -5.44
C ALA A 331 19.11 -28.64 -6.68
N PRO A 332 18.73 -29.94 -6.70
CA PRO A 332 18.07 -30.55 -7.86
C PRO A 332 16.60 -30.16 -8.06
N GLY A 333 16.04 -29.46 -7.08
CA GLY A 333 14.67 -28.95 -7.04
C GLY A 333 14.62 -27.71 -6.14
N PRO A 334 13.45 -27.06 -6.02
CA PRO A 334 13.26 -25.98 -5.05
C PRO A 334 13.53 -26.50 -3.64
N LEU A 335 14.36 -25.80 -2.88
CA LEU A 335 14.55 -26.13 -1.47
C LEU A 335 13.32 -25.75 -0.65
N ALA A 336 13.13 -26.43 0.48
CA ALA A 336 12.26 -25.90 1.51
C ALA A 336 12.77 -24.50 1.91
N PRO A 337 11.91 -23.48 2.00
CA PRO A 337 12.29 -22.10 2.30
C PRO A 337 13.17 -21.91 3.54
N VAL A 338 12.94 -22.71 4.58
CA VAL A 338 13.78 -22.73 5.79
C VAL A 338 15.19 -23.27 5.52
N ASP A 339 15.34 -24.31 4.70
CA ASP A 339 16.63 -24.89 4.31
C ASP A 339 17.39 -23.96 3.34
N ASP A 340 16.67 -23.30 2.43
CA ASP A 340 17.23 -22.24 1.56
C ASP A 340 17.78 -21.07 2.40
N ALA A 341 16.99 -20.58 3.38
CA ALA A 341 17.42 -19.51 4.26
C ALA A 341 18.66 -19.91 5.08
N GLU A 342 18.71 -21.15 5.58
CA GLU A 342 19.86 -21.64 6.33
C GLU A 342 21.10 -21.83 5.46
N LEU A 343 20.96 -22.42 4.25
CA LEU A 343 22.06 -22.55 3.29
C LEU A 343 22.67 -21.19 2.91
N ARG A 344 21.83 -20.16 2.77
CA ARG A 344 22.27 -18.79 2.45
C ARG A 344 23.10 -18.13 3.54
N THR A 345 23.10 -18.67 4.76
CA THR A 345 24.00 -18.17 5.82
C THR A 345 25.47 -18.51 5.52
N VAL A 346 25.74 -19.53 4.70
CA VAL A 346 27.08 -20.05 4.39
C VAL A 346 27.39 -20.07 2.88
N ALA A 347 26.44 -19.69 2.03
CA ALA A 347 26.59 -19.69 0.58
C ALA A 347 25.84 -18.53 -0.09
N VAL A 348 26.29 -18.08 -1.26
CA VAL A 348 25.58 -17.11 -2.11
C VAL A 348 24.87 -17.84 -3.23
N LEU A 349 23.61 -17.48 -3.52
CA LEU A 349 22.91 -17.95 -4.70
C LEU A 349 23.52 -17.33 -5.97
N GLU A 350 24.02 -18.17 -6.88
CA GLU A 350 24.56 -17.75 -8.19
C GLU A 350 23.50 -17.84 -9.30
N ALA A 351 22.60 -18.83 -9.23
CA ALA A 351 21.57 -19.05 -10.24
C ALA A 351 20.26 -19.52 -9.58
N PRO A 352 19.20 -18.69 -9.54
CA PRO A 352 17.87 -19.11 -9.10
C PRO A 352 17.21 -20.06 -10.11
N GLY A 353 16.17 -20.77 -9.66
CA GLY A 353 15.31 -21.58 -10.51
C GLY A 353 15.00 -22.96 -9.91
N LEU A 354 14.43 -23.84 -10.73
CA LEU A 354 14.11 -25.22 -10.34
C LEU A 354 15.36 -25.99 -9.91
N ALA A 355 16.48 -25.78 -10.59
CA ALA A 355 17.78 -26.31 -10.22
C ALA A 355 18.70 -25.17 -9.79
N ALA A 356 18.62 -24.78 -8.52
CA ALA A 356 19.36 -23.64 -8.00
C ALA A 356 20.84 -23.99 -7.76
N ARG A 357 21.72 -23.03 -8.07
CA ARG A 357 23.17 -23.13 -7.80
C ARG A 357 23.59 -22.11 -6.77
N TYR A 358 24.30 -22.56 -5.75
CA TYR A 358 24.93 -21.72 -4.75
C TYR A 358 26.45 -21.90 -4.78
N ARG A 359 27.16 -20.90 -4.25
CA ARG A 359 28.61 -20.89 -4.08
C ARG A 359 28.95 -20.67 -2.62
N ILE A 360 29.76 -21.57 -2.09
CA ILE A 360 30.43 -21.37 -0.80
C ILE A 360 31.77 -20.71 -1.07
N SER A 361 32.13 -19.72 -0.27
CA SER A 361 33.43 -19.05 -0.31
C SER A 361 34.00 -18.86 1.09
N GLU A 362 35.26 -18.45 1.18
CA GLU A 362 35.85 -18.03 2.45
C GLU A 362 35.06 -16.86 3.08
N ASP A 363 34.57 -15.92 2.26
CA ASP A 363 33.83 -14.74 2.73
C ASP A 363 32.44 -15.10 3.29
N THR A 364 31.74 -16.06 2.69
CA THR A 364 30.45 -16.52 3.23
C THR A 364 30.63 -17.27 4.53
N LEU A 365 31.64 -18.12 4.65
CA LEU A 365 31.96 -18.83 5.90
C LEU A 365 32.40 -17.85 6.99
N ARG A 366 33.24 -16.87 6.65
CA ARG A 366 33.63 -15.78 7.56
C ARG A 366 32.43 -15.01 8.08
N SER A 367 31.51 -14.66 7.19
CA SER A 367 30.29 -13.96 7.56
C SER A 367 29.43 -14.81 8.50
N ALA A 368 29.30 -16.11 8.26
CA ALA A 368 28.59 -17.04 9.13
C ALA A 368 29.20 -17.11 10.53
N PHE A 369 30.53 -17.21 10.64
CA PHE A 369 31.22 -17.24 11.92
C PHE A 369 31.13 -15.91 12.67
N ARG A 370 31.23 -14.78 11.97
CA ARG A 370 30.98 -13.43 12.55
C ARG A 370 29.55 -13.27 13.05
N ALA A 371 28.59 -13.92 12.40
CA ALA A 371 27.20 -13.97 12.84
C ALA A 371 26.96 -14.90 14.06
N GLY A 372 27.99 -15.61 14.53
CA GLY A 372 27.96 -16.42 15.74
C GLY A 372 27.78 -17.92 15.53
N ARG A 373 27.83 -18.41 14.27
CA ARG A 373 27.85 -19.86 14.00
C ARG A 373 29.19 -20.46 14.45
N SER A 374 29.17 -21.65 15.03
CA SER A 374 30.40 -22.40 15.29
C SER A 374 30.81 -23.24 14.08
N ARG A 375 32.06 -23.71 14.08
CA ARG A 375 32.56 -24.70 13.11
C ARG A 375 31.64 -25.93 13.04
N ASP A 376 31.24 -26.45 14.21
CA ASP A 376 30.45 -27.66 14.31
C ASP A 376 29.01 -27.42 13.82
N ASP A 377 28.44 -26.23 14.04
CA ASP A 377 27.13 -25.86 13.47
C ASP A 377 27.16 -25.86 11.93
N VAL A 378 28.22 -25.32 11.33
CA VAL A 378 28.37 -25.25 9.86
C VAL A 378 28.56 -26.64 9.27
N LEU A 379 29.36 -27.50 9.90
CA LEU A 379 29.51 -28.90 9.44
C LEU A 379 28.22 -29.69 9.59
N ALA A 380 27.51 -29.54 10.71
CA ALA A 380 26.22 -30.18 10.94
C ALA A 380 25.16 -29.74 9.91
N LEU A 381 25.15 -28.46 9.53
CA LEU A 381 24.32 -27.97 8.42
C LEU A 381 24.66 -28.70 7.12
N PHE A 382 25.93 -28.73 6.70
CA PHE A 382 26.34 -29.39 5.46
C PHE A 382 26.05 -30.90 5.45
N GLU A 383 26.25 -31.58 6.58
CA GLU A 383 25.92 -33.00 6.72
C GLU A 383 24.43 -33.26 6.57
N ARG A 384 23.58 -32.42 7.18
CA ARG A 384 22.12 -32.54 7.11
C ARG A 384 21.60 -32.34 5.69
N ILE A 385 22.07 -31.30 4.99
CA ILE A 385 21.55 -30.95 3.66
C ILE A 385 22.21 -31.74 2.53
N SER A 386 23.35 -32.41 2.75
CA SER A 386 24.05 -33.10 1.65
C SER A 386 23.41 -34.44 1.28
N ALA A 387 23.20 -34.66 -0.02
CA ALA A 387 22.83 -35.95 -0.58
C ALA A 387 24.00 -36.96 -0.60
N THR A 388 25.24 -36.47 -0.67
CA THR A 388 26.44 -37.27 -0.96
C THR A 388 27.51 -37.20 0.13
N GLY A 389 27.21 -36.56 1.27
CA GLY A 389 28.19 -36.23 2.31
C GLY A 389 28.98 -34.95 2.03
N VAL A 390 29.79 -34.51 2.99
CA VAL A 390 30.59 -33.28 2.89
C VAL A 390 31.92 -33.58 2.18
N PRO A 391 32.23 -32.92 1.04
CA PRO A 391 33.51 -33.10 0.38
C PRO A 391 34.68 -32.68 1.27
N GLN A 392 35.77 -33.44 1.26
CA GLN A 392 36.98 -33.14 2.04
C GLN A 392 37.51 -31.70 1.81
N PRO A 393 37.54 -31.15 0.58
CA PRO A 393 37.97 -29.76 0.37
C PRO A 393 37.10 -28.74 1.12
N LEU A 394 35.79 -28.97 1.20
CA LEU A 394 34.86 -28.09 1.91
C LEU A 394 35.07 -28.18 3.43
N ALA A 395 35.20 -29.39 3.98
CA ALA A 395 35.49 -29.59 5.40
C ALA A 395 36.82 -28.91 5.80
N TYR A 396 37.86 -29.07 4.98
CA TYR A 396 39.14 -28.40 5.20
C TYR A 396 39.03 -26.87 5.15
N LEU A 397 38.25 -26.32 4.20
CA LEU A 397 38.02 -24.88 4.13
C LEU A 397 37.32 -24.37 5.40
N VAL A 398 36.28 -25.06 5.87
CA VAL A 398 35.59 -24.73 7.12
C VAL A 398 36.57 -24.70 8.29
N ASP A 399 37.43 -25.72 8.43
CA ASP A 399 38.46 -25.79 9.48
C ASP A 399 39.44 -24.62 9.40
N GLN A 400 39.93 -24.34 8.20
CA GLN A 400 40.87 -23.27 7.94
C GLN A 400 40.28 -21.90 8.29
N VAL A 401 39.04 -21.62 7.88
CA VAL A 401 38.39 -20.34 8.13
C VAL A 401 38.01 -20.20 9.61
N ALA A 402 37.47 -21.26 10.24
CA ALA A 402 37.12 -21.25 11.66
C ALA A 402 38.35 -21.01 12.56
N SER A 403 39.51 -21.59 12.23
CA SER A 403 40.76 -21.35 12.97
C SER A 403 41.29 -19.91 12.85
N ARG A 404 40.86 -19.16 11.83
CA ARG A 404 41.28 -17.78 11.56
C ARG A 404 40.27 -16.73 12.05
N ASP A 405 38.98 -16.97 11.87
CA ASP A 405 37.91 -15.97 12.14
C ASP A 405 37.47 -15.88 13.61
N GLY A 406 37.92 -16.80 14.47
CA GLY A 406 37.63 -16.77 15.92
C GLY A 406 38.73 -16.13 16.77
N SER A 407 39.60 -15.32 16.17
CA SER A 407 40.89 -15.00 16.77
C SER A 407 41.00 -13.58 17.33
N ILE A 408 40.11 -12.65 16.93
CA ILE A 408 40.04 -11.29 17.51
C ILE A 408 38.58 -10.98 17.90
N VAL A 409 38.31 -10.82 19.19
CA VAL A 409 36.98 -10.48 19.73
C VAL A 409 37.02 -9.07 20.30
N VAL A 410 36.14 -8.19 19.81
CA VAL A 410 35.93 -6.83 20.32
C VAL A 410 34.73 -6.83 21.24
N ASP A 411 34.90 -6.33 22.46
CA ASP A 411 33.90 -6.33 23.53
C ASP A 411 33.86 -4.97 24.23
N LEU A 412 32.87 -4.75 25.10
CA LEU A 412 32.79 -3.54 25.91
C LEU A 412 33.95 -3.46 26.90
N GLY A 413 34.49 -2.25 27.06
CA GLY A 413 35.43 -1.96 28.15
C GLY A 413 34.78 -2.02 29.52
N GLU A 414 35.62 -2.13 30.56
CA GLU A 414 35.16 -2.13 31.95
C GLU A 414 34.29 -0.89 32.24
N GLY A 415 33.14 -1.10 32.90
CA GLY A 415 32.19 -0.03 33.19
C GLY A 415 31.41 0.51 31.99
N GLY A 416 31.49 -0.15 30.82
CA GLY A 416 30.77 0.25 29.60
C GLY A 416 31.43 1.39 28.82
N VAL A 417 32.68 1.74 29.16
CA VAL A 417 33.45 2.81 28.52
C VAL A 417 34.60 2.20 27.71
N GLY A 418 34.70 2.56 26.44
CA GLY A 418 35.75 2.07 25.53
C GLY A 418 35.50 0.64 25.04
N ALA A 419 36.57 -0.04 24.62
CA ALA A 419 36.53 -1.39 24.07
C ALA A 419 37.71 -2.24 24.55
N VAL A 420 37.45 -3.54 24.66
CA VAL A 420 38.45 -4.59 24.93
C VAL A 420 38.55 -5.46 23.69
N VAL A 421 39.76 -5.65 23.16
CA VAL A 421 40.05 -6.48 22.00
C VAL A 421 40.87 -7.68 22.45
N ARG A 422 40.29 -8.88 22.40
CA ARG A 422 40.94 -10.13 22.80
C ARG A 422 41.41 -10.89 21.58
N GLY A 423 42.61 -11.45 21.61
CA GLY A 423 43.07 -12.31 20.53
C GLY A 423 44.38 -13.01 20.81
N THR A 424 44.96 -13.66 19.80
CA THR A 424 46.30 -14.27 19.97
C THR A 424 47.39 -13.21 20.06
N ALA A 425 48.52 -13.56 20.69
CA ALA A 425 49.61 -12.62 20.91
C ALA A 425 50.12 -12.00 19.59
N ASP A 426 50.35 -12.84 18.57
CA ASP A 426 50.85 -12.42 17.25
C ASP A 426 49.89 -11.45 16.54
N GLN A 427 48.58 -11.65 16.70
CA GLN A 427 47.57 -10.81 16.07
C GLN A 427 47.48 -9.44 16.72
N LEU A 428 47.50 -9.41 18.05
CA LEU A 428 47.47 -8.15 18.78
C LEU A 428 48.79 -7.39 18.62
N ASP A 429 49.91 -8.09 18.40
CA ASP A 429 51.19 -7.46 18.04
C ASP A 429 51.08 -6.77 16.68
N LEU A 430 50.49 -7.44 15.70
CA LEU A 430 50.24 -6.88 14.37
C LEU A 430 49.33 -5.64 14.43
N ILE A 431 48.21 -5.72 15.17
CA ILE A 431 47.28 -4.59 15.40
C ILE A 431 48.00 -3.42 16.07
N GLY A 432 48.84 -3.70 17.08
CA GLY A 432 49.54 -2.69 17.85
C GLY A 432 50.57 -1.89 17.04
N VAL A 433 51.13 -2.47 15.97
CA VAL A 433 52.13 -1.80 15.11
C VAL A 433 51.54 -1.24 13.81
N ASP A 434 50.28 -1.55 13.50
CA ASP A 434 49.59 -1.09 12.30
C ASP A 434 49.51 0.46 12.27
N ALA A 435 49.93 1.04 11.14
CA ALA A 435 49.98 2.48 10.96
C ALA A 435 48.61 3.14 10.92
N GLU A 436 47.62 2.46 10.33
CA GLU A 436 46.26 2.97 10.17
C GLU A 436 45.47 2.86 11.49
N LEU A 437 45.79 1.86 12.32
CA LEU A 437 45.15 1.66 13.63
C LEU A 437 45.84 2.40 14.78
N ARG A 438 46.99 3.04 14.55
CA ARG A 438 47.77 3.74 15.59
C ARG A 438 46.96 4.81 16.34
N GLN A 439 45.96 5.40 15.68
CA GLN A 439 45.08 6.43 16.25
C GLN A 439 44.11 5.89 17.31
N MET A 440 43.88 4.57 17.35
CA MET A 440 43.00 3.91 18.32
C MET A 440 43.57 3.91 19.74
N ALA A 441 44.80 4.39 19.96
CA ALA A 441 45.42 4.53 21.28
C ALA A 441 45.34 3.22 22.10
N TRP A 442 45.86 2.16 21.51
CA TRP A 442 45.91 0.83 22.13
C TRP A 442 46.76 0.85 23.39
N GLU A 443 46.19 0.32 24.47
CA GLU A 443 46.91 -0.06 25.67
C GLU A 443 46.91 -1.58 25.76
N ARG A 444 48.06 -2.19 26.04
CA ARG A 444 48.16 -3.64 26.16
C ARG A 444 48.09 -4.05 27.62
N SER A 445 46.96 -4.64 28.02
CA SER A 445 46.76 -5.11 29.39
C SER A 445 47.43 -6.47 29.63
N ASP A 446 47.46 -7.35 28.62
CA ASP A 446 48.15 -8.64 28.66
C ASP A 446 48.51 -9.16 27.26
N LEU A 447 49.10 -10.36 27.17
CA LEU A 447 49.53 -10.96 25.89
C LEU A 447 48.36 -11.23 24.93
N THR A 448 47.14 -11.32 25.42
CA THR A 448 45.94 -11.69 24.68
C THR A 448 44.85 -10.63 24.70
N THR A 449 45.16 -9.42 25.21
CA THR A 449 44.18 -8.35 25.35
C THR A 449 44.78 -6.96 25.07
N LEU A 450 44.11 -6.22 24.18
CA LEU A 450 44.27 -4.77 24.00
C LEU A 450 43.04 -4.05 24.55
N VAL A 451 43.24 -2.83 25.05
CA VAL A 451 42.19 -1.94 25.51
C VAL A 451 42.31 -0.60 24.80
N THR A 452 41.17 0.03 24.57
CA THR A 452 41.11 1.37 23.97
C THR A 452 39.93 2.15 24.53
N ARG A 453 40.06 3.47 24.58
CA ARG A 453 38.99 4.39 24.97
C ARG A 453 37.87 4.53 23.93
N TYR A 454 38.08 4.05 22.70
CA TYR A 454 37.08 4.19 21.63
C TYR A 454 35.95 3.16 21.77
N PRO A 455 34.71 3.48 21.37
CA PRO A 455 33.58 2.55 21.47
C PRO A 455 33.80 1.26 20.67
N ALA A 456 33.31 0.13 21.19
CA ALA A 456 33.50 -1.19 20.60
C ALA A 456 33.10 -1.30 19.12
N HIS A 457 32.00 -0.67 18.70
CA HIS A 457 31.58 -0.66 17.28
C HIS A 457 32.56 0.11 16.37
N VAL A 458 33.11 1.25 16.84
CA VAL A 458 34.09 2.03 16.08
C VAL A 458 35.38 1.23 15.91
N VAL A 459 35.80 0.57 16.99
CA VAL A 459 37.00 -0.28 17.01
C VAL A 459 36.84 -1.49 16.09
N HIS A 460 35.67 -2.13 16.13
CA HIS A 460 35.33 -3.22 15.22
C HIS A 460 35.38 -2.76 13.76
N THR A 461 34.71 -1.65 13.41
CA THR A 461 34.75 -1.10 12.05
C THR A 461 36.16 -0.77 11.60
N ALA A 462 36.99 -0.15 12.46
CA ALA A 462 38.38 0.16 12.13
C ALA A 462 39.22 -1.11 11.87
N LEU A 463 39.03 -2.15 12.69
CA LEU A 463 39.68 -3.44 12.48
C LEU A 463 39.21 -4.12 11.19
N GLU A 464 37.92 -4.04 10.87
CA GLU A 464 37.35 -4.55 9.62
C GLU A 464 37.87 -3.81 8.39
N ASP A 465 37.98 -2.48 8.43
CA ASP A 465 38.50 -1.66 7.34
C ASP A 465 39.95 -2.05 6.99
N GLN A 466 40.72 -2.46 8.01
CA GLN A 466 42.09 -2.98 7.84
C GLN A 466 42.15 -4.50 7.64
N ARG A 467 41.01 -5.15 7.41
CA ARG A 467 40.86 -6.58 7.11
C ARG A 467 41.33 -7.52 8.24
N TYR A 468 41.32 -7.06 9.49
CA TYR A 468 41.50 -7.97 10.62
C TYR A 468 40.21 -8.78 10.84
N PRO A 469 40.30 -10.08 11.18
CA PRO A 469 39.15 -10.95 11.41
C PRO A 469 38.55 -10.70 12.81
N ALA A 470 38.08 -9.48 13.05
CA ALA A 470 37.46 -9.08 14.30
C ALA A 470 35.97 -9.48 14.34
N VAL A 471 35.49 -9.89 15.52
CA VAL A 471 34.07 -10.15 15.81
C VAL A 471 33.62 -9.27 16.96
N LEU A 472 32.51 -8.56 16.81
CA LEU A 472 31.90 -7.78 17.89
C LEU A 472 31.04 -8.68 18.80
N ALA A 473 31.38 -8.72 20.09
CA ALA A 473 30.66 -9.48 21.11
C ALA A 473 29.18 -9.07 21.18
N THR A 474 28.29 -10.03 21.46
CA THR A 474 26.83 -9.81 21.45
C THR A 474 26.37 -8.65 22.34
N GLY A 475 26.96 -8.50 23.53
CA GLY A 475 26.67 -7.37 24.44
C GLY A 475 27.31 -6.05 24.06
N ALA A 476 28.25 -6.05 23.11
CA ALA A 476 28.96 -4.88 22.59
C ALA A 476 28.40 -4.37 21.26
N ARG A 477 27.44 -5.11 20.68
CA ARG A 477 26.67 -4.65 19.53
C ARG A 477 25.89 -3.41 19.96
N PRO A 478 26.05 -2.27 19.28
CA PRO A 478 25.17 -1.13 19.52
C PRO A 478 23.74 -1.62 19.28
N GLU A 479 22.82 -1.34 20.21
CA GLU A 479 21.40 -1.40 19.88
C GLU A 479 21.23 -0.62 18.57
N THR A 480 20.66 -1.26 17.56
CA THR A 480 20.45 -0.68 16.24
C THR A 480 19.44 0.45 16.35
N HIS A 481 19.85 1.57 16.92
CA HIS A 481 19.21 2.84 16.68
C HIS A 481 19.56 3.19 15.24
N HIS A 482 18.53 3.06 14.39
CA HIS A 482 18.42 3.72 13.10
C HIS A 482 19.17 5.05 13.12
N GLY A 483 19.91 5.33 12.04
CA GLY A 483 20.87 6.41 11.93
C GLY A 483 20.39 7.81 12.38
N PRO A 484 21.27 8.82 12.31
CA PRO A 484 20.96 10.17 12.78
C PRO A 484 19.59 10.60 12.26
N PRO A 485 18.73 11.29 13.06
CA PRO A 485 17.40 11.67 12.61
C PRO A 485 17.54 12.61 11.42
N GLY A 486 17.55 12.02 10.23
CA GLY A 486 17.30 12.73 8.99
C GLY A 486 15.94 13.37 9.16
N ARG A 487 15.81 14.64 8.78
CA ARG A 487 14.50 15.30 8.71
C ARG A 487 13.56 14.35 8.00
N ARG A 488 12.64 13.76 8.78
CA ARG A 488 11.56 12.92 8.28
C ARG A 488 10.89 13.78 7.22
N PRO A 489 10.87 13.38 5.93
CA PRO A 489 9.86 13.93 5.04
C PRO A 489 8.56 13.63 5.76
N VAL A 490 7.80 14.66 6.10
CA VAL A 490 6.45 14.45 6.62
C VAL A 490 5.74 13.72 5.49
N ALA A 491 5.51 12.42 5.65
CA ALA A 491 4.65 11.67 4.75
C ALA A 491 3.38 12.51 4.61
N GLY A 492 2.96 12.78 3.36
CA GLY A 492 1.69 13.47 3.14
C GLY A 492 0.60 12.75 3.92
N ARG A 493 -0.34 13.49 4.52
CA ARG A 493 -1.49 12.87 5.18
C ARG A 493 -2.18 11.95 4.18
N THR A 494 -2.57 10.74 4.59
CA THR A 494 -3.43 9.90 3.75
C THR A 494 -4.77 10.62 3.52
N PRO A 495 -5.57 10.21 2.51
CA PRO A 495 -6.91 10.74 2.32
C PRO A 495 -7.78 10.66 3.58
N GLU A 496 -7.69 9.55 4.32
CA GLU A 496 -8.42 9.32 5.58
C GLU A 496 -7.96 10.27 6.68
N GLN A 497 -6.64 10.46 6.82
CA GLN A 497 -6.09 11.41 7.78
C GLN A 497 -6.48 12.87 7.44
N SER A 498 -6.57 13.19 6.16
CA SER A 498 -7.01 14.50 5.68
C SER A 498 -8.51 14.72 5.92
N ALA A 499 -9.32 13.69 5.68
CA ALA A 499 -10.76 13.69 5.96
C ALA A 499 -11.02 13.86 7.47
N HIS A 500 -10.35 13.07 8.30
CA HIS A 500 -10.42 13.17 9.76
C HIS A 500 -10.08 14.58 10.26
N ALA A 501 -8.95 15.13 9.81
CA ALA A 501 -8.54 16.49 10.18
C ALA A 501 -9.50 17.59 9.70
N LEU A 502 -10.20 17.39 8.58
CA LEU A 502 -11.25 18.30 8.12
C LEU A 502 -12.51 18.21 9.01
N VAL A 503 -12.97 16.99 9.29
CA VAL A 503 -14.18 16.75 10.11
C VAL A 503 -14.00 17.29 11.51
N GLU A 504 -12.87 16.98 12.16
CA GLU A 504 -12.53 17.51 13.49
C GLU A 504 -12.61 19.05 13.51
N ARG A 505 -12.05 19.70 12.48
CA ARG A 505 -12.08 21.16 12.34
C ARG A 505 -13.51 21.68 12.22
N LEU A 506 -14.32 21.10 11.32
CA LEU A 506 -15.73 21.49 11.12
C LEU A 506 -16.56 21.36 12.41
N ARG A 507 -16.33 20.30 13.19
CA ARG A 507 -16.99 20.11 14.50
C ARG A 507 -16.53 21.14 15.52
N LEU A 508 -15.23 21.42 15.60
CA LEU A 508 -14.69 22.46 16.49
C LEU A 508 -15.22 23.86 16.16
N THR A 509 -15.36 24.21 14.87
CA THR A 509 -15.99 25.48 14.46
C THR A 509 -17.45 25.55 14.91
N THR A 510 -18.16 24.42 14.84
CA THR A 510 -19.57 24.33 15.28
C THR A 510 -19.71 24.45 16.79
N GLN A 511 -18.84 23.82 17.58
CA GLN A 511 -18.86 23.83 19.05
C GLN A 511 -18.39 25.17 19.66
N ARG A 512 -17.41 25.84 19.05
CA ARG A 512 -16.90 27.14 19.56
C ARG A 512 -17.91 28.29 19.41
N GLY A 513 -18.97 28.11 18.62
CA GLY A 513 -20.00 29.09 18.32
C GLY A 513 -21.26 29.03 19.21
N ASP A 514 -21.29 28.24 20.29
CA ASP A 514 -22.48 27.86 21.10
C ASP A 514 -23.37 28.98 21.69
N ALA A 515 -23.07 30.27 21.49
CA ALA A 515 -23.94 31.38 21.92
C ALA A 515 -24.87 31.95 20.83
N GLU A 516 -24.53 31.82 19.52
CA GLU A 516 -25.32 32.33 18.37
C GLU A 516 -25.41 31.37 17.14
N PRO A 517 -25.19 30.04 17.24
CA PRO A 517 -24.89 29.19 16.07
C PRO A 517 -26.12 28.86 15.20
N GLU A 518 -27.33 28.82 15.77
CA GLU A 518 -28.56 28.56 14.99
C GLU A 518 -28.93 29.77 14.13
N GLN A 519 -28.76 30.99 14.65
CA GLN A 519 -29.10 32.22 13.93
C GLN A 519 -28.09 32.53 12.82
N GLU A 520 -26.79 32.28 13.06
CA GLU A 520 -25.75 32.35 12.02
C GLU A 520 -25.97 31.31 10.92
N TRP A 521 -26.35 30.07 11.29
CA TRP A 521 -26.70 29.02 10.34
C TRP A 521 -27.91 29.41 9.47
N LEU A 522 -29.01 29.85 10.09
CA LEU A 522 -30.20 30.33 9.37
C LEU A 522 -29.85 31.54 8.48
N GLY A 523 -29.01 32.46 8.97
CA GLY A 523 -28.50 33.60 8.20
C GLY A 523 -27.72 33.17 6.96
N ARG A 524 -26.79 32.20 7.10
CA ARG A 524 -26.03 31.62 5.98
C ARG A 524 -26.92 30.88 4.98
N GLN A 525 -27.90 30.11 5.46
CA GLN A 525 -28.85 29.41 4.62
C GLN A 525 -29.66 30.38 3.75
N ILE A 526 -30.11 31.51 4.32
CA ILE A 526 -30.82 32.54 3.57
C ILE A 526 -29.88 33.31 2.64
N ASP A 527 -28.63 33.59 3.02
CA ASP A 527 -27.62 34.22 2.13
C ASP A 527 -27.36 33.37 0.87
N LEU A 528 -27.31 32.04 1.01
CA LEU A 528 -27.22 31.12 -0.13
C LEU A 528 -28.45 31.22 -1.04
N ALA A 529 -29.65 31.24 -0.47
CA ALA A 529 -30.89 31.42 -1.23
C ALA A 529 -30.94 32.78 -1.95
N VAL A 530 -30.37 33.85 -1.35
CA VAL A 530 -30.21 35.16 -1.99
C VAL A 530 -29.32 35.07 -3.23
N ARG A 531 -28.15 34.41 -3.12
CA ARG A 531 -27.22 34.24 -4.25
C ARG A 531 -27.84 33.43 -5.38
N GLY A 532 -28.55 32.35 -5.06
CA GLY A 532 -29.24 31.49 -6.01
C GLY A 532 -30.55 32.06 -6.56
N ARG A 533 -31.10 33.11 -5.92
CA ARG A 533 -32.48 33.59 -6.14
C ARG A 533 -33.54 32.50 -5.98
N THR A 534 -33.30 31.57 -5.07
CA THR A 534 -34.14 30.39 -4.85
C THR A 534 -35.29 30.74 -3.88
N PRO A 535 -36.54 30.35 -4.17
CA PRO A 535 -37.63 30.45 -3.21
C PRO A 535 -37.35 29.61 -1.95
N ILE A 536 -37.63 30.17 -0.78
CA ILE A 536 -37.52 29.46 0.51
C ILE A 536 -38.76 29.70 1.35
N ARG A 537 -39.06 28.75 2.23
CA ARG A 537 -40.11 28.85 3.23
C ARG A 537 -39.49 29.15 4.59
N VAL A 538 -39.81 30.31 5.15
CA VAL A 538 -39.28 30.79 6.44
C VAL A 538 -40.39 30.75 7.48
N VAL A 539 -40.16 30.03 8.58
CA VAL A 539 -41.08 29.99 9.73
C VAL A 539 -40.65 31.03 10.75
N VAL A 540 -41.52 32.00 11.05
CA VAL A 540 -41.24 33.10 11.98
C VAL A 540 -42.12 32.99 13.21
N ARG A 541 -41.52 33.15 14.39
CA ARG A 541 -42.23 33.27 15.66
C ARG A 541 -42.78 34.68 15.83
N MET A 542 -44.10 34.78 15.89
CA MET A 542 -44.83 36.02 16.07
C MET A 542 -44.83 36.44 17.55
N PRO A 543 -45.07 37.74 17.87
CA PRO A 543 -45.08 38.23 19.26
C PRO A 543 -46.12 37.57 20.18
N ASP A 544 -47.15 36.94 19.61
CA ASP A 544 -48.18 36.18 20.32
C ASP A 544 -47.76 34.72 20.62
N GLY A 545 -46.52 34.35 20.26
CA GLY A 545 -45.97 33.01 20.43
C GLY A 545 -46.36 32.02 19.32
N THR A 546 -47.17 32.42 18.34
CA THR A 546 -47.54 31.56 17.21
C THR A 546 -46.43 31.51 16.17
N GLU A 547 -46.29 30.38 15.49
CA GLU A 547 -45.33 30.21 14.39
C GLU A 547 -46.06 30.33 13.06
N ARG A 548 -45.55 31.18 12.15
CA ARG A 548 -46.17 31.46 10.87
C ARG A 548 -45.19 31.25 9.71
N PRO A 549 -45.51 30.37 8.73
CA PRO A 549 -44.68 30.18 7.56
C PRO A 549 -44.89 31.30 6.53
N PHE A 550 -43.81 31.71 5.86
CA PHE A 550 -43.79 32.64 4.73
C PHE A 550 -42.95 32.06 3.60
N SER A 551 -43.51 31.88 2.40
CA SER A 551 -42.73 31.56 1.20
C SER A 551 -42.23 32.85 0.58
N ILE A 552 -40.91 33.04 0.53
CA ILE A 552 -40.25 34.24 0.03
C ILE A 552 -39.14 33.91 -0.95
N VAL A 553 -38.93 34.78 -1.93
CA VAL A 553 -37.67 34.85 -2.70
C VAL A 553 -36.79 35.91 -2.03
N PRO A 554 -35.76 35.51 -1.26
CA PRO A 554 -34.96 36.44 -0.49
C PRO A 554 -34.06 37.24 -1.42
N THR A 555 -33.89 38.53 -1.11
CA THR A 555 -33.12 39.49 -1.90
C THR A 555 -31.88 39.97 -1.16
N SER A 556 -31.91 40.01 0.17
CA SER A 556 -30.73 40.27 1.01
C SER A 556 -30.90 39.80 2.45
N VAL A 557 -29.77 39.48 3.10
CA VAL A 557 -29.65 39.26 4.54
C VAL A 557 -28.55 40.16 5.06
N ALA A 558 -28.90 41.16 5.86
CA ALA A 558 -27.94 42.09 6.44
C ALA A 558 -28.47 42.68 7.75
N ALA A 559 -27.56 43.00 8.68
CA ALA A 559 -27.89 43.62 9.96
C ALA A 559 -29.03 42.90 10.73
N GLY A 560 -29.04 41.56 10.70
CA GLY A 560 -30.04 40.75 11.40
C GLY A 560 -31.45 40.81 10.80
N ARG A 561 -31.60 41.22 9.54
CA ARG A 561 -32.89 41.28 8.83
C ARG A 561 -32.81 40.59 7.48
N VAL A 562 -33.88 39.89 7.14
CA VAL A 562 -34.10 39.21 5.86
C VAL A 562 -35.10 40.02 5.05
N ARG A 563 -34.74 40.41 3.84
CA ARG A 563 -35.63 41.10 2.90
C ARG A 563 -35.90 40.20 1.71
N GLY A 564 -37.16 40.10 1.30
CA GLY A 564 -37.57 39.21 0.20
C GLY A 564 -38.95 39.52 -0.33
N ARG A 565 -39.28 39.00 -1.52
CA ARG A 565 -40.62 39.08 -2.10
C ARG A 565 -41.42 37.85 -1.70
N ASP A 566 -42.57 38.06 -1.08
CA ASP A 566 -43.51 36.98 -0.71
C ASP A 566 -44.23 36.48 -1.97
N THR A 567 -44.12 35.19 -2.26
CA THR A 567 -44.69 34.57 -3.48
C THR A 567 -46.20 34.38 -3.40
N SER A 568 -46.78 34.38 -2.19
CA SER A 568 -48.21 34.16 -1.98
C SER A 568 -49.05 35.43 -2.15
N VAL A 569 -48.50 36.59 -1.79
CA VAL A 569 -49.20 37.89 -1.84
C VAL A 569 -48.51 38.92 -2.73
N ASP A 570 -47.37 38.57 -3.33
CA ASP A 570 -46.63 39.38 -4.30
C ASP A 570 -46.12 40.73 -3.75
N VAL A 571 -45.83 40.79 -2.45
CA VAL A 571 -45.40 41.98 -1.71
C VAL A 571 -44.00 41.80 -1.13
N GLU A 572 -43.23 42.88 -1.08
CA GLU A 572 -41.91 42.90 -0.43
C GLU A 572 -42.06 42.90 1.11
N ARG A 573 -41.39 41.96 1.77
CA ARG A 573 -41.40 41.80 3.23
C ARG A 573 -39.99 41.94 3.81
N THR A 574 -39.93 42.42 5.04
CA THR A 574 -38.71 42.41 5.86
C THR A 574 -39.00 41.69 7.17
N LEU A 575 -38.26 40.63 7.44
CA LEU A 575 -38.42 39.76 8.61
C LEU A 575 -37.14 39.86 9.48
N PRO A 576 -37.26 40.01 10.81
CA PRO A 576 -36.09 39.96 11.70
C PRO A 576 -35.56 38.52 11.78
N LEU A 577 -34.26 38.34 11.55
CA LEU A 577 -33.61 37.03 11.55
C LEU A 577 -33.78 36.35 12.92
N SER A 578 -33.67 37.12 14.01
CA SER A 578 -33.83 36.63 15.39
C SER A 578 -35.20 36.00 15.71
N LEU A 579 -36.22 36.19 14.87
CA LEU A 579 -37.54 35.56 15.02
C LEU A 579 -37.73 34.36 14.07
N VAL A 580 -36.77 34.10 13.19
CA VAL A 580 -36.80 32.93 12.31
C VAL A 580 -36.46 31.70 13.13
N VAL A 581 -37.35 30.71 13.06
CA VAL A 581 -37.24 29.43 13.79
C VAL A 581 -36.77 28.31 12.86
N ALA A 582 -37.19 28.35 11.60
CA ALA A 582 -36.79 27.36 10.59
C ALA A 582 -36.78 27.99 9.20
N VAL A 583 -35.91 27.46 8.33
CA VAL A 583 -35.84 27.76 6.90
C VAL A 583 -35.83 26.43 6.16
N GLU A 584 -36.78 26.27 5.24
CA GLU A 584 -36.91 25.10 4.36
C GLU A 584 -36.77 25.58 2.91
N SER A 585 -36.11 24.78 2.07
CA SER A 585 -36.08 25.00 0.63
C SER A 585 -37.47 24.68 0.05
N ASP A 586 -38.10 25.61 -0.70
CA ASP A 586 -39.31 25.30 -1.45
C ASP A 586 -38.86 24.52 -2.70
N ALA A 587 -39.05 23.20 -2.70
CA ALA A 587 -38.64 22.29 -3.79
C ALA A 587 -39.48 22.48 -5.06
#